data_AF-A0A085Z418-F1
#
_entry.id   AF-A0A085Z418-F1
#
_cell.length_a   1.000
_cell.length_b   1.000
_cell.length_c   1.000
_cell.angle_alpha   90.00
_cell.angle_beta   90.00
_cell.angle_gamma   90.00
#
_symmetry.space_group_name_H-M   'P 1'
#
loop_
_entity.id
_entity.type
_entity.pdbx_description
1 polymer ?
#
loop_
_entity_poly.entity_id
_entity_poly.type
_entity_poly.pdbx_seq_one_letter_code
_entity_poly.pdbx_strand_id
1 'polypeptide(L)'
;MKTTENKNTTGKVKAKSSAAEGLKELFIDELKDIVYAERALVKALPKMAKNASEPKLIAAIEEHVAVTEGQVQRLEKIFEILGESNRGKKCDAMEGLIKEGESIMEETEAGPVRDAGIISASQKIEHYEIASYGTLAAFAKTLGEDEIASLLEETLAEEKEADTLLTESAYNSINFEAAQEG
;
A
#
# COMPACT_ATOMS: atom_id res chain seq x y z
N MET A 1 -48.33 31.11 -9.27
CA MET A 1 -46.87 31.17 -9.49
C MET A 1 -46.19 30.33 -8.43
N LYS A 2 -45.72 29.13 -8.77
CA LYS A 2 -44.83 28.35 -7.91
C LYS A 2 -43.41 28.72 -8.31
N THR A 3 -42.73 29.48 -7.45
CA THR A 3 -41.30 29.75 -7.56
C THR A 3 -40.55 28.44 -7.28
N THR A 4 -40.00 27.84 -8.32
CA THR A 4 -39.03 26.74 -8.20
C THR A 4 -37.73 27.31 -7.65
N GLU A 5 -37.38 26.90 -6.43
CA GLU A 5 -36.06 27.14 -5.86
C GLU A 5 -35.00 26.43 -6.70
N ASN A 6 -34.10 27.23 -7.27
CA ASN A 6 -32.97 26.76 -8.05
C ASN A 6 -31.90 26.26 -7.06
N LYS A 7 -31.89 24.96 -6.75
CA LYS A 7 -30.80 24.32 -5.99
C LYS A 7 -29.55 24.30 -6.86
N ASN A 8 -28.74 25.36 -6.77
CA ASN A 8 -27.41 25.40 -7.34
C ASN A 8 -26.48 24.56 -6.45
N THR A 9 -26.51 23.24 -6.59
CA THR A 9 -25.53 22.36 -5.97
C THR A 9 -24.31 22.34 -6.86
N THR A 10 -23.32 23.19 -6.57
CA THR A 10 -21.95 22.97 -7.03
C THR A 10 -21.60 21.53 -6.66
N GLY A 11 -21.35 20.63 -7.61
CA GLY A 11 -21.12 19.19 -7.39
C GLY A 11 -19.85 18.84 -6.60
N LYS A 12 -19.33 19.78 -5.80
CA LYS A 12 -18.18 19.61 -4.92
C LYS A 12 -18.62 18.93 -3.63
N VAL A 13 -17.85 17.95 -3.20
CA VAL A 13 -18.04 17.30 -1.90
C VAL A 13 -17.79 18.33 -0.80
N LYS A 14 -18.71 18.41 0.18
CA LYS A 14 -18.54 19.28 1.36
C LYS A 14 -17.48 18.67 2.28
N ALA A 15 -16.45 19.45 2.61
CA ALA A 15 -15.41 19.05 3.55
C ALA A 15 -15.98 18.70 4.93
N LYS A 16 -15.37 17.73 5.61
CA LYS A 16 -15.63 17.41 7.02
C LYS A 16 -15.01 18.51 7.92
N SER A 17 -15.45 18.59 9.17
CA SER A 17 -14.88 19.53 10.15
C SER A 17 -13.42 19.23 10.53
N SER A 18 -12.95 18.02 10.25
CA SER A 18 -11.57 17.57 10.49
C SER A 18 -10.74 17.52 9.20
N ALA A 19 -11.17 18.18 8.13
CA ALA A 19 -10.45 18.18 6.87
C ALA A 19 -9.16 19.00 7.00
N ALA A 20 -8.10 18.55 6.32
CA ALA A 20 -6.87 19.30 6.21
C ALA A 20 -7.12 20.67 5.54
N GLU A 21 -6.58 21.73 6.12
CA GLU A 21 -6.72 23.11 5.64
C GLU A 21 -5.56 23.53 4.72
N GLY A 22 -4.46 22.76 4.70
CA GLY A 22 -3.28 23.02 3.86
C GLY A 22 -2.45 21.78 3.54
N LEU A 23 -1.46 21.96 2.66
CA LEU A 23 -0.62 20.86 2.17
C LEU A 23 0.13 20.13 3.29
N LYS A 24 0.61 20.84 4.32
CA LYS A 24 1.31 20.23 5.45
C LYS A 24 0.39 19.32 6.27
N GLU A 25 -0.85 19.74 6.51
CA GLU A 25 -1.83 18.93 7.24
C GLU A 25 -2.24 17.70 6.41
N LEU A 26 -2.44 17.87 5.10
CA LEU A 26 -2.71 16.75 4.20
C LEU A 26 -1.55 15.77 4.17
N PHE A 27 -0.31 16.26 4.07
CA PHE A 27 0.90 15.44 4.12
C PHE A 27 0.99 14.61 5.41
N ILE A 28 0.73 15.22 6.57
CA ILE A 28 0.72 14.51 7.85
C ILE A 28 -0.43 13.50 7.94
N ASP A 29 -1.62 13.81 7.38
CA ASP A 29 -2.75 12.86 7.36
C ASP A 29 -2.44 11.65 6.47
N GLU A 30 -1.87 11.87 5.28
CA GLU A 30 -1.45 10.80 4.36
C GLU A 30 -0.29 9.96 4.94
N LEU A 31 0.66 10.58 5.66
CA LEU A 31 1.70 9.85 6.40
C LEU A 31 1.09 8.94 7.49
N LYS A 32 0.00 9.37 8.15
CA LYS A 32 -0.68 8.54 9.15
C LYS A 32 -1.43 7.38 8.50
N ASP A 33 -1.95 7.57 7.29
CA ASP A 33 -2.60 6.50 6.53
C ASP A 33 -1.58 5.44 6.09
N ILE A 34 -0.40 5.84 5.57
CA ILE A 34 0.64 4.86 5.16
C ILE A 34 1.25 4.12 6.36
N VAL A 35 1.45 4.79 7.52
CA VAL A 35 1.87 4.09 8.75
C VAL A 35 0.91 2.97 9.16
N TYR A 36 -0.40 3.16 8.97
CA TYR A 36 -1.35 2.10 9.23
C TYR A 36 -1.21 0.98 8.21
N ALA A 37 -1.09 1.33 6.93
CA ALA A 37 -0.99 0.37 5.84
C ALA A 37 0.17 -0.60 6.05
N GLU A 38 1.37 -0.07 6.29
CA GLU A 38 2.60 -0.80 6.56
C GLU A 38 2.47 -1.75 7.76
N ARG A 39 1.94 -1.24 8.88
CA ARG A 39 1.70 -2.06 10.09
C ARG A 39 0.64 -3.14 9.88
N ALA A 40 -0.29 -2.94 8.95
CA ALA A 40 -1.27 -3.96 8.57
C ALA A 40 -0.61 -5.02 7.67
N LEU A 41 0.25 -4.61 6.74
CA LEU A 41 0.99 -5.51 5.84
C LEU A 41 1.95 -6.43 6.58
N VAL A 42 2.72 -5.93 7.55
CA VAL A 42 3.58 -6.77 8.42
C VAL A 42 2.81 -7.95 9.03
N LYS A 43 1.50 -7.79 9.28
CA LYS A 43 0.64 -8.86 9.82
C LYS A 43 0.03 -9.74 8.73
N ALA A 44 -0.24 -9.19 7.56
CA ALA A 44 -0.93 -9.88 6.46
C ALA A 44 0.02 -10.73 5.61
N LEU A 45 1.21 -10.20 5.28
CA LEU A 45 2.20 -10.84 4.41
C LEU A 45 2.60 -12.25 4.88
N PRO A 46 2.85 -12.53 6.18
CA PRO A 46 3.15 -13.88 6.65
C PRO A 46 2.02 -14.90 6.37
N LYS A 47 0.76 -14.45 6.32
CA LYS A 47 -0.38 -15.31 5.96
C LYS A 47 -0.35 -15.65 4.47
N MET A 48 0.03 -14.70 3.61
CA MET A 48 0.18 -14.93 2.16
C MET A 48 1.33 -15.92 1.88
N ALA A 49 2.51 -15.70 2.47
CA ALA A 49 3.66 -16.60 2.35
C ALA A 49 3.30 -18.04 2.76
N LYS A 50 2.59 -18.21 3.88
CA LYS A 50 2.16 -19.52 4.37
C LYS A 50 1.21 -20.25 3.43
N ASN A 51 0.45 -19.54 2.60
CA ASN A 51 -0.55 -20.12 1.70
C ASN A 51 -0.07 -20.22 0.25
N ALA A 52 1.11 -19.69 -0.06
CA ALA A 52 1.77 -19.90 -1.34
C ALA A 52 2.42 -21.30 -1.40
N SER A 53 2.59 -21.82 -2.61
CA SER A 53 3.16 -23.16 -2.87
C SER A 53 4.54 -23.09 -3.55
N GLU A 54 4.76 -22.10 -4.41
CA GLU A 54 6.02 -21.88 -5.12
C GLU A 54 7.10 -21.33 -4.17
N PRO A 55 8.22 -22.05 -3.95
CA PRO A 55 9.27 -21.63 -3.03
C PRO A 55 9.84 -20.24 -3.30
N LYS A 56 9.94 -19.83 -4.57
CA LYS A 56 10.41 -18.48 -4.91
C LYS A 56 9.44 -17.39 -4.47
N LEU A 57 8.13 -17.62 -4.61
CA LEU A 57 7.10 -16.68 -4.18
C LEU A 57 7.10 -16.55 -2.64
N ILE A 58 7.22 -17.69 -1.93
CA ILE A 58 7.31 -17.70 -0.47
C ILE A 58 8.50 -16.85 -0.02
N ALA A 59 9.69 -17.09 -0.58
CA ALA A 59 10.90 -16.37 -0.24
C ALA A 59 10.78 -14.87 -0.52
N ALA A 60 10.20 -14.48 -1.67
CA ALA A 60 9.99 -13.08 -2.02
C ALA A 60 9.06 -12.37 -1.01
N ILE A 61 7.97 -13.01 -0.58
CA ILE A 61 7.05 -12.43 0.42
C ILE A 61 7.73 -12.35 1.80
N GLU A 62 8.50 -13.37 2.22
CA GLU A 62 9.22 -13.36 3.49
C GLU A 62 10.32 -12.29 3.54
N GLU A 63 11.03 -12.07 2.43
CA GLU A 63 11.98 -10.97 2.28
C GLU A 63 11.27 -9.62 2.37
N HIS A 64 10.14 -9.48 1.67
CA HIS A 64 9.37 -8.24 1.70
C HIS A 64 8.84 -7.92 3.11
N VAL A 65 8.45 -8.91 3.93
CA VAL A 65 8.09 -8.68 5.35
C VAL A 65 9.21 -7.93 6.10
N ALA A 66 10.47 -8.34 5.92
CA ALA A 66 11.59 -7.70 6.58
C ALA A 66 11.84 -6.27 6.06
N VAL A 67 11.62 -6.05 4.77
CA VAL A 67 11.66 -4.72 4.13
C VAL A 67 10.57 -3.83 4.73
N THR A 68 9.32 -4.30 4.79
CA THR A 68 8.17 -3.59 5.40
C THR A 68 8.42 -3.23 6.87
N GLU A 69 9.04 -4.11 7.67
CA GLU A 69 9.44 -3.78 9.04
C GLU A 69 10.46 -2.63 9.11
N GLY A 70 11.39 -2.57 8.14
CA GLY A 70 12.33 -1.46 7.98
C GLY A 70 11.63 -0.16 7.58
N GLN A 71 10.66 -0.23 6.68
CA GLN A 71 9.85 0.92 6.24
C GLN A 71 9.03 1.50 7.38
N VAL A 72 8.45 0.66 8.25
CA VAL A 72 7.80 1.10 9.49
C VAL A 72 8.77 1.91 10.35
N GLN A 73 9.99 1.43 10.59
CA GLN A 73 11.00 2.17 11.37
C GLN A 73 11.37 3.49 10.70
N ARG A 74 11.46 3.51 9.37
CA ARG A 74 11.73 4.73 8.60
C ARG A 74 10.63 5.77 8.77
N LEU A 75 9.36 5.35 8.75
CA LEU A 75 8.22 6.21 9.05
C LEU A 75 8.24 6.73 10.49
N GLU A 76 8.61 5.89 11.46
CA GLU A 76 8.75 6.33 12.86
C GLU A 76 9.79 7.45 12.98
N LYS A 77 10.95 7.32 12.32
CA LYS A 77 11.95 8.38 12.23
C LYS A 77 11.39 9.65 11.58
N ILE A 78 10.61 9.54 10.50
CA ILE A 78 9.97 10.70 9.85
C ILE A 78 9.06 11.46 10.84
N PHE A 79 8.26 10.75 11.63
CA PHE A 79 7.39 11.36 12.63
C PHE A 79 8.19 12.01 13.78
N GLU A 80 9.32 11.44 14.17
CA GLU A 80 10.25 12.07 15.12
C GLU A 80 10.80 13.40 14.60
N ILE A 81 11.24 13.45 13.33
CA ILE A 81 11.72 14.68 12.68
C ILE A 81 10.61 15.76 12.65
N LEU A 82 9.38 15.36 12.34
CA LEU A 82 8.23 16.27 12.28
C LEU A 82 7.77 16.75 13.67
N GLY A 83 8.17 16.08 14.76
CA GLY A 83 7.64 16.33 16.10
C GLY A 83 6.16 15.93 16.24
N GLU A 84 5.70 14.97 15.44
CA GLU A 84 4.31 14.53 15.34
C GLU A 84 4.14 13.11 15.87
N SER A 85 2.91 12.73 16.24
CA SER A 85 2.63 11.34 16.66
C SER A 85 2.52 10.42 15.45
N ASN A 86 3.31 9.34 15.45
CA ASN A 86 3.23 8.21 14.51
C ASN A 86 1.99 7.30 14.70
N ARG A 87 0.96 7.79 15.38
CA ARG A 87 -0.28 7.04 15.55
C ARG A 87 -1.00 7.01 14.21
N GLY A 88 -0.90 5.87 13.54
CA GLY A 88 -1.55 5.65 12.25
C GLY A 88 -3.05 5.87 12.32
N LYS A 89 -3.61 6.27 11.19
CA LYS A 89 -5.04 6.37 10.94
C LYS A 89 -5.44 5.22 10.03
N LYS A 90 -6.61 4.62 10.30
CA LYS A 90 -7.08 3.48 9.52
C LYS A 90 -7.10 3.80 8.03
N CYS A 91 -6.33 3.04 7.25
CA CYS A 91 -6.33 3.11 5.80
C CYS A 91 -7.35 2.10 5.23
N ASP A 92 -8.51 2.60 4.81
CA ASP A 92 -9.56 1.75 4.22
C ASP A 92 -9.14 1.14 2.87
N ALA A 93 -8.23 1.80 2.14
CA ALA A 93 -7.70 1.27 0.87
C ALA A 93 -6.85 0.02 1.10
N MET A 94 -5.88 0.08 2.01
CA MET A 94 -5.03 -1.06 2.35
C MET A 94 -5.85 -2.23 2.94
N GLU A 95 -6.83 -1.93 3.80
CA GLU A 95 -7.76 -2.94 4.30
C GLU A 95 -8.53 -3.66 3.20
N GLY A 96 -8.92 -2.93 2.15
CA GLY A 96 -9.58 -3.52 0.98
C GLY A 96 -8.64 -4.46 0.22
N LEU A 97 -7.41 -4.02 -0.03
CA LEU A 97 -6.41 -4.80 -0.78
C LEU A 97 -5.98 -6.07 -0.02
N ILE A 98 -5.76 -5.97 1.29
CA ILE A 98 -5.47 -7.14 2.15
C ILE A 98 -6.63 -8.14 2.07
N LYS A 99 -7.87 -7.66 2.20
CA LYS A 99 -9.05 -8.54 2.09
C LYS A 99 -9.18 -9.21 0.74
N GLU A 100 -8.85 -8.51 -0.35
CA GLU A 100 -8.82 -9.10 -1.68
C GLU A 100 -7.84 -10.28 -1.74
N GLY A 101 -6.63 -10.12 -1.21
CA GLY A 101 -5.67 -11.23 -1.08
C GLY A 101 -6.17 -12.37 -0.20
N GLU A 102 -6.84 -12.05 0.92
CA GLU A 102 -7.47 -13.07 1.78
C GLU A 102 -8.56 -13.86 1.07
N SER A 103 -9.46 -13.18 0.34
CA SER A 103 -10.51 -13.82 -0.43
C SER A 103 -9.95 -14.73 -1.52
N ILE A 104 -8.89 -14.30 -2.23
CA ILE A 104 -8.23 -15.15 -3.22
C ILE A 104 -7.74 -16.47 -2.61
N MET A 105 -7.12 -16.43 -1.42
CA MET A 105 -6.65 -17.63 -0.72
C MET A 105 -7.80 -18.55 -0.29
N GLU A 106 -8.98 -17.99 0.00
CA GLU A 106 -10.20 -18.74 0.36
C GLU A 106 -10.93 -19.33 -0.85
N GLU A 107 -10.83 -18.67 -2.01
CA GLU A 107 -11.54 -19.03 -3.26
C GLU A 107 -10.73 -19.97 -4.17
N THR A 108 -9.45 -20.19 -3.89
CA THR A 108 -8.56 -21.03 -4.68
C THR A 108 -7.99 -22.17 -3.85
N GLU A 109 -7.70 -23.33 -4.44
CA GLU A 109 -6.96 -24.41 -3.79
C GLU A 109 -5.45 -24.11 -3.78
N ALA A 110 -4.70 -24.71 -2.86
CA ALA A 110 -3.24 -24.53 -2.82
C ALA A 110 -2.60 -25.09 -4.10
N GLY A 111 -1.85 -24.25 -4.82
CA GLY A 111 -1.22 -24.60 -6.08
C GLY A 111 -0.96 -23.37 -6.96
N PRO A 112 -0.51 -23.57 -8.21
CA PRO A 112 -0.16 -22.51 -9.14
C PRO A 112 -1.24 -21.44 -9.34
N VAL A 113 -2.53 -21.82 -9.41
CA VAL A 113 -3.63 -20.83 -9.53
C VAL A 113 -3.71 -19.90 -8.31
N ARG A 114 -3.54 -20.43 -7.09
CA ARG A 114 -3.49 -19.60 -5.88
C ARG A 114 -2.26 -18.70 -5.87
N ASP A 115 -1.10 -19.22 -6.27
CA ASP A 115 0.14 -18.45 -6.30
C ASP A 115 0.04 -17.27 -7.29
N ALA A 116 -0.58 -17.48 -8.46
CA ALA A 116 -0.89 -16.41 -9.40
C ALA A 116 -1.83 -15.36 -8.80
N GLY A 117 -2.82 -15.82 -8.02
CA GLY A 117 -3.72 -14.95 -7.27
C GLY A 117 -3.02 -14.14 -6.18
N ILE A 118 -2.13 -14.76 -5.41
CA ILE A 118 -1.32 -14.11 -4.38
C ILE A 118 -0.45 -13.02 -5.03
N ILE A 119 0.25 -13.34 -6.11
CA ILE A 119 1.04 -12.33 -6.86
C ILE A 119 0.17 -11.17 -7.31
N SER A 120 -1.00 -11.45 -7.90
CA SER A 120 -1.94 -10.42 -8.35
C SER A 120 -2.38 -9.49 -7.22
N ALA A 121 -2.65 -10.02 -6.01
CA ALA A 121 -3.00 -9.22 -4.85
C ALA A 121 -1.79 -8.40 -4.33
N SER A 122 -0.62 -9.03 -4.21
CA SER A 122 0.62 -8.38 -3.76
C SER A 122 1.00 -7.23 -4.69
N GLN A 123 0.97 -7.40 -6.02
CA GLN A 123 1.28 -6.30 -6.94
C GLN A 123 0.31 -5.12 -6.80
N LYS A 124 -0.98 -5.35 -6.53
CA LYS A 124 -1.93 -4.25 -6.28
C LYS A 124 -1.59 -3.48 -5.00
N ILE A 125 -1.09 -4.17 -3.98
CA ILE A 125 -0.56 -3.58 -2.76
C ILE A 125 0.67 -2.71 -3.09
N GLU A 126 1.68 -3.27 -3.78
CA GLU A 126 2.87 -2.52 -4.18
C GLU A 126 2.52 -1.26 -4.98
N HIS A 127 1.59 -1.37 -5.93
CA HIS A 127 1.16 -0.23 -6.74
C HIS A 127 0.46 0.87 -5.92
N TYR A 128 -0.28 0.50 -4.87
CA TYR A 128 -0.84 1.47 -3.94
C TYR A 128 0.26 2.18 -3.15
N GLU A 129 1.29 1.47 -2.71
CA GLU A 129 2.40 2.03 -1.93
C GLU A 129 3.32 2.88 -2.80
N ILE A 130 3.64 2.45 -4.02
CA ILE A 130 4.38 3.23 -5.02
C ILE A 130 3.68 4.57 -5.30
N ALA A 131 2.35 4.57 -5.46
CA ALA A 131 1.59 5.80 -5.66
C ALA A 131 1.60 6.70 -4.41
N SER A 132 1.49 6.09 -3.23
CA SER A 132 1.45 6.80 -1.94
C SER A 132 2.79 7.44 -1.62
N TYR A 133 3.88 6.66 -1.63
CA TYR A 133 5.24 7.15 -1.39
C TYR A 133 5.70 8.16 -2.43
N GLY A 134 5.36 7.96 -3.71
CA GLY A 134 5.63 8.94 -4.76
C GLY A 134 4.96 10.30 -4.48
N THR A 135 3.72 10.28 -3.98
CA THR A 135 2.98 11.49 -3.61
C THR A 135 3.57 12.15 -2.35
N LEU A 136 3.86 11.35 -1.32
CA LEU A 136 4.43 11.83 -0.05
C LEU A 136 5.81 12.45 -0.26
N ALA A 137 6.68 11.84 -1.07
CA ALA A 137 7.99 12.39 -1.39
C ALA A 137 7.87 13.73 -2.12
N ALA A 138 6.92 13.85 -3.06
CA ALA A 138 6.66 15.12 -3.77
C ALA A 138 6.14 16.22 -2.82
N PHE A 139 5.26 15.86 -1.88
CA PHE A 139 4.79 16.79 -0.85
C PHE A 139 5.93 17.25 0.07
N ALA A 140 6.76 16.31 0.55
CA ALA A 140 7.92 16.63 1.40
C ALA A 140 8.87 17.60 0.69
N LYS A 141 9.22 17.36 -0.58
CA LYS A 141 10.04 18.29 -1.39
C LYS A 141 9.38 19.67 -1.52
N THR A 142 8.08 19.71 -1.76
CA THR A 142 7.33 20.97 -1.90
C THR A 142 7.31 21.79 -0.61
N LEU A 143 7.31 21.11 0.54
CA LEU A 143 7.32 21.72 1.87
C LEU A 143 8.74 22.09 2.34
N GLY A 144 9.79 21.73 1.59
CA GLY A 144 11.19 21.96 1.95
C GLY A 144 11.74 20.96 2.98
N GLU A 145 11.08 19.81 3.14
CA GLU A 145 11.45 18.75 4.07
C GLU A 145 12.40 17.74 3.39
N ASP A 146 13.59 18.20 2.97
CA ASP A 146 14.50 17.43 2.09
C ASP A 146 14.96 16.09 2.70
N GLU A 147 15.22 16.05 4.01
CA GLU A 147 15.59 14.79 4.70
C GLU A 147 14.43 13.79 4.64
N ILE A 148 13.21 14.24 4.91
CA ILE A 148 12.02 13.38 4.87
C ILE A 148 11.75 12.90 3.45
N ALA A 149 11.91 13.78 2.45
CA ALA A 149 11.80 13.39 1.06
C ALA A 149 12.77 12.27 0.69
N SER A 150 14.04 12.36 1.12
CA SER A 150 15.02 11.31 0.86
C SER A 150 14.64 9.98 1.50
N LEU A 151 14.09 9.98 2.71
CA LEU A 151 13.63 8.77 3.39
C LEU A 151 12.42 8.15 2.66
N LEU A 152 11.47 8.95 2.21
CA LEU A 152 10.31 8.47 1.44
C LEU A 152 10.71 7.93 0.06
N GLU A 153 11.73 8.52 -0.58
CA GLU A 153 12.28 8.04 -1.86
C GLU A 153 13.04 6.72 -1.72
N GLU A 154 13.65 6.47 -0.56
CA GLU A 154 14.27 5.18 -0.24
C GLU A 154 13.19 4.09 -0.15
N THR A 155 12.11 4.30 0.60
CA THR A 155 10.99 3.36 0.63
C THR A 155 10.38 3.15 -0.76
N LEU A 156 10.16 4.23 -1.52
CA LEU A 156 9.62 4.13 -2.89
C LEU A 156 10.48 3.26 -3.81
N ALA A 157 11.80 3.23 -3.61
CA ALA A 157 12.69 2.39 -4.39
C ALA A 157 12.53 0.91 -4.02
N GLU A 158 12.40 0.61 -2.72
CA GLU A 158 12.15 -0.73 -2.20
C GLU A 158 10.84 -1.31 -2.76
N GLU A 159 9.74 -0.56 -2.78
CA GLU A 159 8.45 -1.08 -3.31
C GLU A 159 8.50 -1.37 -4.81
N LYS A 160 9.25 -0.55 -5.56
CA LYS A 160 9.44 -0.79 -7.01
C LYS A 160 10.26 -2.05 -7.26
N GLU A 161 11.23 -2.32 -6.41
CA GLU A 161 12.02 -3.55 -6.47
C GLU A 161 11.15 -4.76 -6.13
N ALA A 162 10.33 -4.67 -5.07
CA ALA A 162 9.36 -5.70 -4.70
C ALA A 162 8.38 -6.04 -5.84
N ASP A 163 7.76 -5.04 -6.48
CA ASP A 163 6.88 -5.25 -7.64
C ASP A 163 7.61 -5.89 -8.84
N THR A 164 8.87 -5.53 -9.04
CA THR A 164 9.70 -6.14 -10.09
C THR A 164 9.93 -7.63 -9.80
N LEU A 165 10.27 -8.00 -8.57
CA LEU A 165 10.46 -9.39 -8.15
C LEU A 165 9.17 -10.22 -8.25
N LEU A 166 8.02 -9.63 -7.91
CA LEU A 166 6.71 -10.27 -8.09
C LEU A 166 6.40 -10.50 -9.58
N THR A 167 6.69 -9.51 -10.43
CA THR A 167 6.53 -9.63 -11.89
C THR A 167 7.39 -10.77 -12.44
N GLU A 168 8.65 -10.86 -12.04
CA GLU A 168 9.53 -11.95 -12.46
C GLU A 168 9.01 -13.32 -12.00
N SER A 169 8.51 -13.41 -10.76
CA SER A 169 7.91 -14.64 -10.24
C SER A 169 6.69 -15.08 -11.06
N ALA A 170 5.85 -14.14 -11.49
CA ALA A 170 4.67 -14.41 -12.32
C ALA A 170 5.04 -15.06 -13.67
N TYR A 171 6.08 -14.55 -14.33
CA TYR A 171 6.49 -15.01 -15.67
C TYR A 171 7.46 -16.20 -15.68
N ASN A 172 8.12 -16.51 -14.56
CA ASN A 172 9.14 -17.57 -14.54
C ASN A 172 8.57 -19.00 -14.48
N SER A 173 7.36 -19.19 -13.96
CA SER A 173 6.69 -20.51 -13.95
C SER A 173 5.20 -20.41 -13.61
N ILE A 174 4.85 -19.58 -12.61
CA ILE A 174 3.55 -19.62 -11.96
C ILE A 174 2.38 -19.41 -12.94
N ASN A 175 2.43 -18.39 -13.80
CA ASN A 175 1.35 -18.18 -14.77
C ASN A 175 1.25 -19.30 -15.82
N PHE A 176 2.39 -19.90 -16.20
CA PHE A 176 2.41 -21.00 -17.15
C PHE A 176 1.87 -22.29 -16.54
N GLU A 177 2.18 -22.55 -15.28
CA GLU A 177 1.67 -23.69 -14.51
C GLU A 177 0.18 -23.52 -14.22
N ALA A 178 -0.25 -22.34 -13.76
CA ALA A 178 -1.65 -22.01 -13.53
C ALA A 178 -2.50 -22.17 -14.80
N ALA A 179 -1.97 -21.80 -15.97
CA ALA A 179 -2.67 -21.96 -17.24
C ALA A 179 -2.81 -23.43 -17.70
N GLN A 180 -2.02 -24.35 -17.15
CA GLN A 180 -2.09 -25.79 -17.43
C GLN A 180 -2.96 -26.55 -16.42
N GLU A 181 -3.41 -25.87 -15.35
CA GLU A 181 -4.21 -26.44 -14.28
C GLU A 181 -5.70 -26.34 -14.66
N GLY A 182 -6.26 -27.43 -15.20
CA GLY A 182 -7.65 -27.56 -15.69
C GLY A 182 -7.84 -28.77 -16.61
#